data_AF-A0A944VPS2-F1
#
_entry.id   AF-A0A944VPS2-F1
#
_cell.length_a   1.000
_cell.length_b   1.000
_cell.length_c   1.000
_cell.angle_alpha   90.00
_cell.angle_beta   90.00
_cell.angle_gamma   90.00
#
_symmetry.space_group_name_H-M   'P 1'
#
loop_
_entity.id
_entity.type
_entity.pdbx_description
1 polymer ?
#
loop_
_entity_poly.entity_id
_entity_poly.type
_entity_poly.pdbx_seq_one_letter_code
_entity_poly.pdbx_strand_id
1 'polypeptide(L)'
;MITIIINAVFSLSLLVTGGHIVSTNLKLHHYSDDDYKEIFNLKNKASISKNCTRHNEVEDIKKTRHSGHNGLQETKYKITKKDVLDKVEKKEED
;
A
#
# COMPACT_ATOMS: atom_id res chain seq x y z
N MET A 1 8.77 -22.28 10.23
CA MET A 1 7.41 -22.61 9.75
C MET A 1 6.57 -21.37 9.44
N ILE A 2 6.48 -20.38 10.35
CA ILE A 2 5.66 -19.17 10.18
C ILE A 2 5.96 -18.40 8.87
N THR A 3 7.24 -18.19 8.52
CA THR A 3 7.64 -17.47 7.30
C THR A 3 7.16 -18.15 6.01
N ILE A 4 7.14 -19.49 5.97
CA ILE A 4 6.66 -20.26 4.82
C ILE A 4 5.16 -20.03 4.62
N ILE A 5 4.39 -20.04 5.71
CA ILE A 5 2.95 -19.79 5.69
C ILE A 5 2.66 -18.36 5.18
N ILE A 6 3.38 -17.36 5.70
CA ILE A 6 3.22 -15.96 5.25
C ILE A 6 3.54 -15.82 3.77
N ASN A 7 4.63 -16.43 3.30
CA ASN A 7 5.02 -16.40 1.90
C ASN A 7 3.99 -17.09 0.99
N ALA A 8 3.39 -18.21 1.44
CA ALA A 8 2.35 -18.89 0.69
C ALA A 8 1.07 -18.04 0.58
N VAL A 9 0.62 -17.42 1.68
CA VAL A 9 -0.52 -16.50 1.68
C VAL A 9 -0.25 -15.27 0.81
N PHE A 10 0.98 -14.72 0.88
CA PHE A 10 1.40 -13.62 0.01
C PHE A 10 1.35 -14.02 -1.47
N SER A 11 1.91 -15.18 -1.82
CA SER A 11 1.93 -15.68 -3.20
C SER A 11 0.52 -15.88 -3.74
N LEU A 12 -0.40 -16.41 -2.93
CA LEU A 12 -1.81 -16.54 -3.29
C LEU A 12 -2.49 -15.16 -3.47
N SER A 13 -2.22 -14.21 -2.58
CA SER A 13 -2.72 -12.84 -2.70
C SER A 13 -2.24 -12.18 -3.99
N LEU A 14 -0.95 -12.34 -4.31
CA LEU A 14 -0.33 -11.81 -5.52
C LEU A 14 -0.90 -12.49 -6.78
N LEU A 15 -1.13 -13.80 -6.76
CA LEU A 15 -1.77 -14.53 -7.86
C LEU A 15 -3.19 -13.99 -8.16
N VAL A 16 -3.98 -13.72 -7.12
CA VAL A 16 -5.38 -13.29 -7.28
C VAL A 16 -5.49 -11.81 -7.66
N THR A 17 -4.65 -10.96 -7.08
CA THR A 17 -4.74 -9.49 -7.26
C THR A 17 -3.77 -8.94 -8.31
N GLY A 18 -2.71 -9.67 -8.63
CA GLY A 18 -1.64 -9.22 -9.52
C GLY A 18 -1.06 -7.89 -9.10
N GLY A 19 -0.74 -7.69 -7.81
CA GLY A 19 -0.15 -6.45 -7.31
C GLY A 19 -1.12 -5.26 -7.22
N HIS A 20 -2.41 -5.45 -7.50
CA HIS A 20 -3.41 -4.39 -7.44
C HIS A 20 -3.93 -4.17 -6.03
N ILE A 21 -4.11 -2.89 -5.67
CA ILE A 21 -4.74 -2.44 -4.43
C ILE A 21 -5.86 -1.47 -4.75
N VAL A 22 -6.98 -1.64 -4.06
CA VAL A 22 -8.12 -0.71 -4.13
C VAL A 22 -8.04 0.24 -2.95
N SER A 23 -8.02 1.55 -3.22
CA SER A 23 -8.04 2.57 -2.18
C SER A 23 -9.45 2.77 -1.61
N THR A 24 -9.55 3.45 -0.45
CA THR A 24 -10.83 3.89 0.13
C THR A 24 -11.64 4.78 -0.80
N ASN A 25 -11.01 5.41 -1.79
CA ASN A 25 -11.67 6.22 -2.81
C ASN A 25 -12.07 5.41 -4.06
N LEU A 26 -12.09 4.07 -3.96
CA LEU A 26 -12.39 3.13 -5.03
C LEU A 26 -11.48 3.25 -6.26
N LYS A 27 -10.31 3.89 -6.12
CA LYS A 27 -9.29 3.94 -7.17
C LYS A 27 -8.43 2.69 -7.12
N LEU A 28 -8.06 2.20 -8.30
CA LEU A 28 -7.15 1.07 -8.46
C LEU A 28 -5.72 1.56 -8.57
N HIS A 29 -4.82 0.93 -7.84
CA HIS A 29 -3.39 1.22 -7.80
C HIS A 29 -2.64 -0.08 -8.07
N HIS A 30 -1.50 -0.01 -8.77
CA HIS A 30 -0.68 -1.18 -9.07
C HIS A 30 0.74 -0.91 -8.60
N TYR A 31 1.32 -1.85 -7.88
CA TYR A 31 2.69 -1.78 -7.36
C TYR A 31 3.50 -2.96 -7.90
N SER A 32 4.82 -2.84 -7.93
CA SER A 32 5.70 -3.98 -8.22
C SER A 32 5.49 -5.09 -7.19
N ASP A 33 5.85 -6.33 -7.52
CA ASP A 33 5.70 -7.46 -6.60
C ASP A 33 6.40 -7.22 -5.26
N ASP A 34 7.58 -6.60 -5.28
CA ASP A 34 8.36 -6.25 -4.08
C ASP A 34 7.67 -5.15 -3.26
N ASP A 35 7.20 -4.08 -3.91
CA ASP A 35 6.48 -3.00 -3.21
C ASP A 35 5.14 -3.48 -2.65
N TYR A 36 4.43 -4.31 -3.42
CA TYR A 36 3.20 -4.95 -2.98
C TYR A 36 3.43 -5.86 -1.77
N LYS A 37 4.56 -6.59 -1.73
CA LYS A 37 4.97 -7.40 -0.56
C LYS A 37 5.16 -6.57 0.69
N GLU A 38 5.81 -5.41 0.57
CA GLU A 38 5.97 -4.49 1.69
C GLU A 38 4.63 -3.93 2.17
N ILE A 39 3.75 -3.53 1.24
CA ILE A 39 2.40 -3.05 1.56
C ILE A 39 1.55 -4.15 2.22
N PHE A 40 1.65 -5.40 1.74
CA PHE A 40 0.97 -6.56 2.30
C PHE A 40 1.39 -6.79 3.76
N ASN A 41 2.69 -6.70 4.05
CA ASN A 41 3.25 -6.91 5.38
C ASN A 41 3.17 -5.66 6.30
N LEU A 42 2.69 -4.52 5.78
CA LEU A 42 2.58 -3.29 6.55
C LEU A 42 1.73 -3.49 7.83
N LYS A 43 2.18 -2.92 8.95
CA LYS A 43 1.46 -2.97 10.23
C LYS A 43 0.18 -2.16 10.17
N ASN A 44 -0.78 -2.47 11.05
CA ASN A 44 -2.00 -1.68 11.16
C ASN A 44 -1.69 -0.22 11.52
N LYS A 45 -2.37 0.73 10.87
CA LYS A 45 -2.23 2.19 11.02
C LYS A 45 -0.87 2.75 10.60
N ALA A 46 0.05 1.92 10.11
CA ALA A 46 1.32 2.36 9.56
C ALA A 46 1.15 2.86 8.12
N SER A 47 2.12 3.67 7.68
CA SER A 47 2.19 4.24 6.34
C SER A 47 3.53 3.89 5.69
N ILE A 48 3.54 3.82 4.36
CA ILE A 48 4.74 3.66 3.53
C ILE A 48 4.56 4.44 2.23
N SER A 49 5.63 4.98 1.67
CA SER A 49 5.63 5.63 0.36
C SER A 49 6.16 4.65 -0.68
N LYS A 50 5.39 4.36 -1.74
CA LYS A 50 5.81 3.47 -2.83
C LYS A 50 5.49 4.05 -4.19
N ASN A 51 6.20 3.59 -5.23
CA ASN A 51 5.93 4.01 -6.59
C ASN A 51 4.76 3.21 -7.17
N CYS A 52 3.66 3.90 -7.49
CA CYS A 52 2.56 3.28 -8.19
C CYS A 52 2.90 3.17 -9.66
N THR A 53 3.08 1.94 -10.14
CA THR A 53 3.42 1.67 -11.54
C THR A 53 2.27 1.97 -12.50
N ARG A 54 1.02 1.97 -12.01
CA ARG A 54 -0.16 2.36 -12.81
C ARG A 54 -0.24 3.86 -13.05
N HIS A 55 0.11 4.68 -12.05
CA HIS A 55 0.02 6.15 -12.14
C HIS A 55 1.37 6.82 -12.39
N ASN A 56 2.46 6.05 -12.35
CA ASN A 56 3.84 6.52 -12.48
C ASN A 56 4.18 7.67 -11.50
N GLU A 57 3.72 7.54 -10.27
CA GLU A 57 3.90 8.55 -9.22
C GLU A 57 4.13 7.90 -7.85
N VAL A 58 4.81 8.63 -6.96
CA VAL A 58 4.99 8.21 -5.57
C VAL A 58 3.70 8.46 -4.81
N GLU A 59 3.17 7.40 -4.20
CA GLU A 59 1.95 7.43 -3.42
C GLU A 59 2.26 7.06 -1.96
N ASP A 60 1.64 7.77 -1.03
CA ASP A 60 1.63 7.44 0.39
C ASP A 60 0.47 6.48 0.68
N ILE A 61 0.82 5.26 1.10
CA ILE A 61 -0.12 4.18 1.40
C ILE A 61 -0.23 4.01 2.91
N LYS A 62 -1.42 4.21 3.45
CA LYS A 62 -1.76 3.89 4.85
C LYS A 62 -2.67 2.68 4.91
N LYS A 63 -2.23 1.65 5.64
CA LYS A 63 -3.03 0.43 5.86
C LYS A 63 -3.80 0.54 7.17
N THR A 64 -5.09 0.28 7.12
CA THR A 64 -5.96 0.25 8.29
C THR A 64 -6.71 -1.07 8.36
N ARG A 65 -6.68 -1.71 9.53
CA ARG A 65 -7.44 -2.90 9.87
C ARG A 65 -8.38 -2.55 11.02
N HIS A 66 -9.64 -2.89 10.86
CA HIS A 66 -10.69 -2.68 11.86
C HIS A 66 -11.65 -3.87 11.83
N SER A 67 -12.30 -4.13 12.96
CA SER A 67 -13.38 -5.11 13.03
C SER A 67 -14.62 -4.51 12.41
N GLY A 68 -15.13 -5.14 11.36
CA GLY A 68 -16.42 -4.80 10.77
C GLY A 68 -17.57 -5.20 11.70
N HIS A 69 -18.77 -4.69 11.41
CA HIS A 69 -19.98 -4.98 12.20
C HIS A 69 -20.35 -6.48 12.22
N ASN A 70 -19.83 -7.26 11.27
CA ASN A 70 -19.99 -8.71 11.16
C ASN A 70 -18.90 -9.52 11.90
N GLY A 71 -18.02 -8.86 12.66
CA GLY A 71 -16.91 -9.50 13.36
C GLY A 71 -15.72 -9.88 12.45
N LEU A 72 -15.78 -9.63 11.14
CA LEU A 72 -14.67 -9.86 10.22
C LEU A 72 -13.68 -8.69 10.27
N GLN A 73 -12.39 -8.98 10.10
CA GLN A 73 -11.39 -7.92 9.94
C GLN A 73 -11.42 -7.37 8.52
N GLU A 74 -11.69 -6.07 8.39
CA GLU A 74 -11.62 -5.35 7.12
C GLU A 74 -10.29 -4.63 6.98
N THR A 75 -9.59 -4.86 5.87
CA THR A 75 -8.39 -4.09 5.49
C THR A 75 -8.77 -3.00 4.50
N LYS A 76 -8.48 -1.74 4.84
CA LYS A 76 -8.68 -0.57 3.99
C LYS A 76 -7.35 0.14 3.75
N TYR A 77 -7.13 0.58 2.51
CA TYR A 77 -5.94 1.33 2.11
C TYR A 77 -6.33 2.78 1.79
N LYS A 78 -5.82 3.73 2.56
CA LYS A 78 -5.90 5.15 2.19
C LYS A 78 -4.65 5.47 1.39
N ILE A 79 -4.84 5.90 0.14
CA ILE A 79 -3.76 6.22 -0.77
C ILE A 79 -3.86 7.71 -1.12
N THR A 80 -2.77 8.43 -0.92
CA THR A 80 -2.65 9.85 -1.25
C THR A 80 -1.46 10.03 -2.18
N LYS A 81 -1.61 10.89 -3.19
CA LYS A 81 -0.48 11.30 -4.02
C LYS A 81 0.49 12.07 -3.14
N LYS A 82 1.78 11.75 -3.23
CA LYS A 82 2.81 12.57 -2.61
C LYS A 82 3.10 13.70 -3.59
N ASP A 83 2.33 14.78 -3.49
CA ASP A 83 2.63 15.98 -4.27
C ASP A 83 4.07 16.40 -3.96
N VAL A 84 4.84 16.69 -5.00
CA VAL A 84 6.26 17.04 -4.95
C VAL A 84 6.44 18.46 -4.36
N LEU A 85 5.73 18.79 -3.28
CA LEU A 85 5.89 20.06 -2.57
C LEU A 85 7.16 20.08 -1.71
N ASP A 86 7.74 18.91 -1.38
CA ASP A 86 9.01 18.81 -0.63
C ASP A 86 10.26 19.09 -1.48
N LYS A 87 10.14 19.41 -2.79
CA LYS A 87 11.28 19.84 -3.61
C LYS A 87 11.46 21.35 -3.74
N VAL A 88 10.53 22.16 -3.22
CA VAL A 88 10.65 23.63 -3.27
C VAL A 88 11.31 24.18 -1.99
N GLU A 89 11.07 23.58 -0.82
CA GLU A 89 11.60 24.10 0.47
C GLU A 89 13.11 23.90 0.69
N LYS A 90 13.85 23.27 -0.23
CA LYS A 90 15.32 23.13 -0.14
C LYS A 90 16.10 23.90 -1.21
N LYS A 91 15.42 24.75 -2.00
CA LYS A 91 16.09 25.61 -3.00
C LYS A 91 16.07 27.10 -2.68
N GLU A 92 15.50 27.49 -1.54
CA GLU A 92 15.41 28.90 -1.11
C GLU A 92 16.28 29.23 0.11
N GLU A 93 17.21 28.34 0.47
CA GLU A 93 18.22 28.56 1.52
C GLU A 93 19.63 28.40 0.92
N ASP A 94 19.91 29.13 -0.16
CA ASP A 94 21.26 29.47 -0.66
C ASP A 94 21.39 31.00 -0.75
#